data_AF-A0A318TM47-F1
#
_entry.id   AF-A0A318TM47-F1
#
_cell.length_a   1.000
_cell.length_b   1.000
_cell.length_c   1.000
_cell.angle_alpha   90.00
_cell.angle_beta   90.00
_cell.angle_gamma   90.00
#
_symmetry.space_group_name_H-M   'P 1'
#
loop_
_entity.id
_entity.type
_entity.pdbx_description
1 polymer ?
#
loop_
_entity_poly.entity_id
_entity_poly.type
_entity_poly.pdbx_seq_one_letter_code
_entity_poly.pdbx_strand_id
1 'polypeptide(L)'
;MTNTRSDKTREIGHSALVFFHGIGNPKKLGTLTTFLDEFDKYGSARNARNAQTLGVPRNFKHKIEEGKDGCSRSVIQFRRIKKFKDRDVQVKIVRSYEGYWGDDLVKPISVITFLFWLIKIIINSCGIAIAPWRRYPLYRIRSLYLVDDLFSGSRSREKLEALYRKFGEAPQVSRWPRGRIKDFISFLETKDVQKHYGSYTSVAREWFARERRALTDFACRMGGALIIMSSLVIAVWLTLWRTLDYFFDVAKFSSALSLGSATAVFFGMFWLLWQPIKQRISDVYFWTSYDERSNGFSIRERRIAQAESLILDVLENPRCNDCIVIGHSLGSAISMEAVFRIADKINALDLADDERQARLERFRKIKCVFLVGSPIDNIFSLFQEDSGVSRRYSRIQEQKAPSIDRMAGQCGFRGGEFAIVNIWSRFDPISARIFSLRTPANSTEKILYNSEGIPSGIPNPLSAHAGYFQDERVMGEIYRTVMTSRFDPSKIRAEIIEVKVKRRMYITLIAISLSLIAIIVANFMEFQFLALGGLAALGLIMRTALKWYARDLKECDG
;
A
#
# COMPACT_ATOMS: atom_id res chain seq x y z
N MET A 1 18.94 24.39 58.75
CA MET A 1 18.66 25.07 57.46
C MET A 1 19.41 24.34 56.35
N THR A 2 18.82 23.27 55.83
CA THR A 2 19.33 22.53 54.66
C THR A 2 18.82 23.23 53.41
N ASN A 3 19.74 23.92 52.74
CA ASN A 3 19.47 24.66 51.52
C ASN A 3 19.32 23.67 50.36
N THR A 4 18.15 23.05 50.24
CA THR A 4 17.73 22.33 49.03
C THR A 4 17.57 23.35 47.91
N ARG A 5 18.67 23.65 47.22
CA ARG A 5 18.65 24.21 45.87
C ARG A 5 17.79 23.24 45.04
N SER A 6 16.50 23.55 44.93
CA SER A 6 15.65 22.99 43.89
C SER A 6 16.27 23.46 42.59
N ASP A 7 17.11 22.60 42.03
CA ASP A 7 17.61 22.73 40.68
C ASP A 7 16.36 22.67 39.80
N LYS A 8 15.71 23.83 39.60
CA LYS A 8 14.66 24.07 38.61
C LYS A 8 15.36 23.88 37.27
N THR A 9 15.62 22.62 36.95
CA THR A 9 16.04 22.14 35.66
C THR A 9 15.00 22.70 34.71
N ARG A 10 15.36 23.78 34.02
CA ARG A 10 14.58 24.35 32.92
C ARG A 10 14.12 23.16 32.10
N GLU A 11 12.83 22.84 32.16
CA GLU A 11 12.32 21.61 31.60
C GLU A 11 12.57 21.65 30.10
N ILE A 12 13.55 20.86 29.66
CA ILE A 12 13.98 20.82 28.27
C ILE A 12 12.82 20.25 27.48
N GLY A 13 12.20 21.07 26.64
CA GLY A 13 11.19 20.63 25.66
C GLY A 13 11.74 19.50 24.78
N HIS A 14 10.85 18.73 24.17
CA HIS A 14 11.21 17.58 23.34
C HIS A 14 10.64 17.72 21.93
N SER A 15 11.21 16.98 20.99
CA SER A 15 10.49 16.68 19.75
C SER A 15 9.92 15.28 19.79
N ALA A 16 8.72 15.16 19.25
CA ALA A 16 8.05 13.90 19.08
C ALA A 16 8.37 13.29 17.72
N LEU A 17 8.53 11.97 17.73
CA LEU A 17 8.53 11.12 16.56
C LEU A 17 7.36 10.15 16.72
N VAL A 18 6.35 10.24 15.85
CA VAL A 18 5.19 9.34 15.89
C VAL A 18 5.32 8.36 14.74
N PHE A 19 5.49 7.07 15.08
CA PHE A 19 5.74 6.00 14.12
C PHE A 19 4.50 5.11 13.99
N PHE A 20 4.04 4.92 12.76
CA PHE A 20 2.93 4.07 12.39
C PHE A 20 3.45 2.94 11.49
N HIS A 21 3.41 1.71 11.98
CA HIS A 21 3.84 0.54 11.21
C HIS A 21 2.75 0.08 10.23
N GLY A 22 3.08 -0.84 9.32
CA GLY A 22 2.09 -1.55 8.51
C GLY A 22 1.20 -2.45 9.37
N ILE A 23 0.10 -2.96 8.82
CA ILE A 23 -0.78 -3.86 9.56
C ILE A 23 -0.24 -5.31 9.43
N GLY A 24 -0.34 -6.08 10.51
CA GLY A 24 0.19 -7.43 10.63
C GLY A 24 0.01 -7.94 12.05
N ASN A 25 0.95 -8.76 12.55
CA ASN A 25 1.01 -9.15 13.97
C ASN A 25 2.15 -8.40 14.69
N PRO A 26 2.05 -7.06 14.83
CA PRO A 26 3.09 -6.27 15.48
C PRO A 26 3.15 -6.66 16.96
N LYS A 27 4.36 -6.91 17.45
CA LYS A 27 4.61 -6.87 18.89
C LYS A 27 4.66 -5.40 19.30
N LYS A 28 4.04 -5.04 20.42
CA LYS A 28 4.13 -3.69 20.96
C LYS A 28 5.59 -3.25 21.05
N LEU A 29 5.90 -2.07 20.52
CA LEU A 29 7.20 -1.47 20.29
C LEU A 29 8.14 -2.18 19.31
N GLY A 30 7.80 -3.38 18.82
CA GLY A 30 8.72 -4.21 18.05
C GLY A 30 9.16 -3.56 16.74
N THR A 31 8.21 -3.00 15.97
CA THR A 31 8.54 -2.35 14.70
C THR A 31 9.22 -1.00 14.93
N LEU A 32 8.79 -0.23 15.94
CA LEU A 32 9.47 1.00 16.32
C LEU A 32 10.92 0.73 16.74
N THR A 33 11.21 -0.31 17.53
CA THR A 33 12.58 -0.64 17.93
C THR A 33 13.46 -1.02 16.74
N THR A 34 12.95 -1.83 15.80
CA THR A 34 13.70 -2.16 14.57
C THR A 34 14.00 -0.92 13.74
N PHE A 35 13.06 0.03 13.64
CA PHE A 35 13.32 1.32 13.03
C PHE A 35 14.41 2.10 13.77
N LEU A 36 14.35 2.15 15.11
CA LEU A 36 15.33 2.87 15.93
C LEU A 36 16.73 2.22 15.88
N ASP A 37 16.83 0.91 15.67
CA ASP A 37 18.10 0.20 15.50
C ASP A 37 18.79 0.63 14.20
N GLU A 38 18.07 0.65 13.06
CA GLU A 38 18.63 1.14 11.79
C GLU A 38 18.92 2.65 11.86
N PHE A 39 18.13 3.40 12.61
CA PHE A 39 18.34 4.82 12.87
C PHE A 39 19.62 5.09 13.68
N ASP A 40 19.86 4.34 14.76
CA ASP A 40 21.11 4.44 15.55
C ASP A 40 22.31 3.94 14.75
N LYS A 41 22.18 2.81 14.06
CA LYS A 41 23.21 2.29 13.16
C LYS A 41 23.64 3.31 12.11
N TYR A 42 22.70 4.01 11.49
CA TYR A 42 23.00 5.10 10.55
C TYR A 42 23.75 6.26 11.24
N GLY A 43 23.29 6.68 12.42
CA GLY A 43 23.92 7.73 13.21
C GLY A 43 25.36 7.39 13.61
N SER A 44 25.57 6.15 14.04
CA SER A 44 26.84 5.62 14.56
C SER A 44 27.84 5.27 13.45
N ALA A 45 27.40 4.73 12.30
CA ALA A 45 28.30 4.39 11.19
C ALA A 45 29.05 5.62 10.61
N ARG A 46 28.49 6.82 10.77
CA ARG A 46 29.07 8.08 10.28
C ARG A 46 29.63 8.97 11.41
N ASN A 47 29.98 8.35 12.54
CA ASN A 47 30.34 8.95 13.83
C ASN A 47 31.10 10.29 13.75
N ALA A 48 32.18 10.41 12.96
CA ALA A 48 32.97 11.65 12.93
C ALA A 48 32.23 12.83 12.29
N ARG A 49 31.66 12.64 11.09
CA ARG A 49 31.00 13.72 10.33
C ARG A 49 29.61 14.04 10.86
N ASN A 50 28.86 13.01 11.29
CA ASN A 50 27.52 13.19 11.84
C ASN A 50 27.54 13.76 13.26
N ALA A 51 28.45 13.34 14.16
CA ALA A 51 28.47 13.83 15.54
C ALA A 51 28.70 15.34 15.65
N GLN A 52 29.45 15.94 14.71
CA GLN A 52 29.66 17.39 14.67
C GLN A 52 28.47 18.14 14.06
N THR A 53 27.92 17.63 12.94
CA THR A 53 26.89 18.36 12.17
C THR A 53 25.47 18.07 12.64
N LEU A 54 25.09 16.79 12.71
CA LEU A 54 23.73 16.33 12.99
C LEU A 54 23.55 15.85 14.43
N GLY A 55 24.60 15.40 15.11
CA GLY A 55 24.55 14.70 16.39
C GLY A 55 24.25 13.21 16.23
N VAL A 56 24.32 12.48 17.34
CA VAL A 56 24.12 11.02 17.45
C VAL A 56 23.06 10.72 18.52
N PRO A 57 22.12 9.77 18.30
CA PRO A 57 21.20 9.34 19.33
C PRO A 57 21.94 8.55 20.41
N ARG A 58 21.66 8.86 21.67
CA ARG A 58 22.22 8.18 22.85
C ARG A 58 21.17 8.05 23.94
N ASN A 59 21.40 7.12 24.87
CA ASN A 59 20.56 6.92 26.05
C ASN A 59 19.09 6.62 25.73
N PHE A 60 18.86 5.63 24.86
CA PHE A 60 17.52 5.09 24.65
C PHE A 60 16.96 4.54 25.97
N LYS A 61 15.80 5.06 26.38
CA LYS A 61 15.11 4.67 27.61
C LYS A 61 13.63 4.51 27.33
N HIS A 62 13.06 3.39 27.77
CA HIS A 62 11.62 3.23 27.81
C HIS A 62 11.04 4.09 28.94
N LYS A 63 9.90 4.71 28.67
CA LYS A 63 9.09 5.50 29.58
C LYS A 63 7.63 5.20 29.35
N ILE A 64 6.82 5.47 30.36
CA ILE A 64 5.37 5.45 30.26
C ILE A 64 4.89 6.88 30.49
N GLU A 65 4.03 7.35 29.61
CA GLU A 65 3.36 8.65 29.74
C GLU A 65 1.86 8.43 29.78
N GLU A 66 1.19 9.12 30.68
CA GLU A 66 -0.26 9.06 30.79
C GLU A 66 -0.88 10.06 29.80
N GLY A 67 -1.73 9.56 28.90
CA GLY A 67 -2.54 10.38 28.01
C GLY A 67 -3.63 11.12 28.77
N LYS A 68 -4.28 12.09 28.11
CA LYS A 68 -5.41 12.82 28.73
C LYS A 68 -6.64 11.95 28.96
N ASP A 69 -6.73 10.89 28.18
CA ASP A 69 -7.74 9.83 28.28
C ASP A 69 -7.46 8.85 29.42
N GLY A 70 -6.40 9.04 30.21
CA GLY A 70 -5.94 8.09 31.23
C GLY A 70 -5.23 6.87 30.64
N CYS A 71 -5.05 6.80 29.32
CA CYS A 71 -4.37 5.68 28.69
C CYS A 71 -2.85 5.83 28.86
N SER A 72 -2.22 4.83 29.47
CA SER A 72 -0.76 4.75 29.54
C SER A 72 -0.16 4.41 28.18
N ARG A 73 0.75 5.27 27.70
CA ARG A 73 1.46 5.10 26.43
C ARG A 73 2.93 4.79 26.66
N SER A 74 3.41 3.76 25.98
CA SER A 74 4.83 3.45 25.95
C SER A 74 5.55 4.44 25.04
N VAL A 75 6.63 5.03 25.54
CA VAL A 75 7.46 6.00 24.83
C VAL A 75 8.91 5.54 24.89
N ILE A 76 9.63 5.61 23.77
CA ILE A 76 11.08 5.42 23.75
C ILE A 76 11.72 6.80 23.64
N GLN A 77 12.45 7.21 24.68
CA GLN A 77 13.13 8.50 24.72
C GLN A 77 14.63 8.32 24.42
N PHE A 78 15.20 9.16 23.57
CA PHE A 78 16.65 9.28 23.40
C PHE A 78 17.11 10.73 23.38
N ARG A 79 18.41 10.94 23.56
CA ARG A 79 19.06 12.25 23.56
C ARG A 79 19.89 12.41 22.29
N ARG A 80 19.75 13.55 21.62
CA ARG A 80 20.66 13.98 20.55
C ARG A 80 21.90 14.60 21.18
N ILE A 81 23.04 13.96 21.02
CA ILE A 81 24.33 14.43 21.51
C ILE A 81 25.16 14.95 20.33
N LYS A 82 25.72 16.16 20.46
CA LYS A 82 26.69 16.72 19.51
C LYS A 82 28.05 16.86 20.17
N LYS A 83 29.11 16.65 19.40
CA LYS A 83 30.47 16.96 19.83
C LYS A 83 30.79 18.42 19.59
N PHE A 84 31.09 19.16 20.65
CA PHE A 84 31.57 20.53 20.59
C PHE A 84 32.90 20.63 21.34
N LYS A 85 34.01 20.89 20.62
CA LYS A 85 35.37 20.94 21.18
C LYS A 85 35.66 19.72 22.08
N ASP A 86 35.43 18.52 21.54
CA ASP A 86 35.57 17.21 22.19
C ASP A 86 34.68 16.92 23.40
N ARG A 87 33.73 17.82 23.74
CA ARG A 87 32.72 17.56 24.75
C ARG A 87 31.40 17.13 24.11
N ASP A 88 30.79 16.12 24.70
CA ASP A 88 29.45 15.65 24.33
C ASP A 88 28.41 16.57 24.96
N VAL A 89 27.73 17.36 24.13
CA VAL A 89 26.68 18.29 24.56
C VAL A 89 25.32 17.73 24.15
N GLN A 90 24.41 17.61 25.11
CA GLN A 90 23.02 17.28 24.84
C GLN A 90 22.34 18.49 24.20
N VAL A 91 21.89 18.33 22.94
CA VAL A 91 21.25 19.40 22.18
C VAL A 91 19.73 19.31 22.25
N LYS A 92 19.19 18.08 22.29
CA LYS A 92 17.75 17.84 22.12
C LYS A 92 17.33 16.51 22.74
N ILE A 93 16.10 16.45 23.23
CA ILE A 93 15.44 15.21 23.63
C ILE A 93 14.44 14.84 22.54
N VAL A 94 14.43 13.56 22.13
CA VAL A 94 13.45 13.01 21.20
C VAL A 94 12.65 11.94 21.92
N ARG A 95 11.33 11.97 21.75
CA ARG A 95 10.39 10.97 22.26
C ARG A 95 9.72 10.29 21.09
N SER A 96 9.88 8.97 21.00
CA SER A 96 9.30 8.14 19.96
C SER A 96 8.06 7.44 20.48
N TYR A 97 6.96 7.64 19.78
CA TYR A 97 5.64 7.06 20.05
C TYR A 97 5.32 6.06 18.94
N GLU A 98 4.62 4.97 19.26
CA GLU A 98 4.16 3.99 18.29
C GLU A 98 2.64 4.00 18.23
N GLY A 99 2.08 4.12 17.03
CA GLY A 99 0.68 3.78 16.77
C GLY A 99 0.53 2.28 16.75
N TYR A 100 -0.12 1.72 17.78
CA TYR A 100 -0.30 0.29 17.98
C TYR A 100 -1.78 -0.09 17.93
N TRP A 101 -2.12 -1.12 17.16
CA TRP A 101 -3.48 -1.66 17.01
C TRP A 101 -3.52 -3.19 17.09
N GLY A 102 -2.62 -3.79 17.88
CA GLY A 102 -2.62 -5.24 18.09
C GLY A 102 -3.85 -5.75 18.86
N ASP A 103 -4.51 -4.87 19.63
CA ASP A 103 -5.71 -5.19 20.39
C ASP A 103 -6.95 -5.37 19.51
N ASP A 104 -6.90 -4.90 18.26
CA ASP A 104 -7.91 -5.20 17.25
C ASP A 104 -7.68 -6.63 16.72
N LEU A 105 -8.05 -7.62 17.54
CA LEU A 105 -8.13 -9.04 17.16
C LEU A 105 -9.22 -9.20 16.10
N VAL A 106 -8.87 -8.97 14.84
CA VAL A 106 -9.84 -9.12 13.77
C VAL A 106 -10.08 -10.60 13.47
N LYS A 107 -11.36 -10.98 13.33
CA LYS A 107 -11.72 -12.27 12.73
C LYS A 107 -11.05 -12.36 11.35
N PRO A 108 -10.09 -13.28 11.14
CA PRO A 108 -9.39 -13.38 9.88
C PRO A 108 -10.39 -13.63 8.76
N ILE A 109 -10.14 -13.04 7.58
CA ILE A 109 -11.02 -13.30 6.44
C ILE A 109 -10.94 -14.78 6.04
N SER A 110 -12.06 -15.31 5.57
CA SER A 110 -12.07 -16.65 4.99
C SER A 110 -11.38 -16.63 3.62
N VAL A 111 -10.85 -17.78 3.20
CA VAL A 111 -10.26 -17.96 1.86
C VAL A 111 -11.28 -17.67 0.77
N ILE A 112 -12.53 -18.08 0.97
CA ILE A 112 -13.62 -17.85 0.03
C ILE A 112 -13.90 -16.35 -0.12
N THR A 113 -13.99 -15.62 1.00
CA THR A 113 -14.15 -14.15 1.00
C THR A 113 -13.00 -13.48 0.25
N PHE A 114 -11.76 -13.94 0.47
CA PHE A 114 -10.59 -13.43 -0.24
C PHE A 114 -10.67 -13.69 -1.76
N LEU A 115 -11.05 -14.89 -2.18
CA LEU A 115 -11.20 -15.21 -3.61
C LEU A 115 -12.27 -14.35 -4.28
N PHE A 116 -13.44 -14.18 -3.63
CA PHE A 116 -14.48 -13.27 -4.12
C PHE A 116 -13.98 -11.82 -4.21
N TRP A 117 -13.21 -11.37 -3.22
CA TRP A 117 -12.60 -10.05 -3.25
C TRP A 117 -11.62 -9.89 -4.43
N LEU A 118 -10.75 -10.87 -4.69
CA LEU A 118 -9.86 -10.84 -5.86
C LEU A 118 -10.63 -10.82 -7.19
N ILE A 119 -11.67 -11.64 -7.31
CA ILE A 119 -12.54 -11.66 -8.50
C ILE A 119 -13.22 -10.29 -8.67
N LYS A 120 -13.72 -9.69 -7.59
CA LYS A 120 -14.32 -8.34 -7.62
C LYS A 120 -13.33 -7.29 -8.13
N ILE A 121 -12.05 -7.34 -7.72
CA ILE A 121 -11.01 -6.44 -8.23
C ILE A 121 -10.86 -6.59 -9.75
N ILE A 122 -10.77 -7.82 -10.26
CA ILE A 122 -10.63 -8.08 -11.71
C ILE A 122 -11.85 -7.57 -12.47
N ILE A 123 -13.06 -7.89 -12.00
CA ILE A 123 -14.32 -7.42 -12.59
C ILE A 123 -14.35 -5.89 -12.60
N ASN A 124 -13.97 -5.23 -11.50
CA ASN A 124 -13.92 -3.78 -11.41
C ASN A 124 -12.92 -3.18 -12.40
N SER A 125 -11.71 -3.75 -12.53
CA SER A 125 -10.71 -3.29 -13.52
C SER A 125 -11.24 -3.38 -14.95
N CYS A 126 -11.89 -4.50 -15.31
CA CYS A 126 -12.56 -4.65 -16.60
C CYS A 126 -13.68 -3.62 -16.77
N GLY A 127 -14.48 -3.39 -15.72
CA GLY A 127 -15.54 -2.39 -15.68
C GLY A 127 -15.03 -0.97 -15.93
N ILE A 128 -13.90 -0.59 -15.33
CA ILE A 128 -13.24 0.70 -15.56
C ILE A 128 -12.76 0.81 -17.02
N ALA A 129 -12.19 -0.26 -17.59
CA ALA A 129 -11.66 -0.25 -18.96
C ALA A 129 -12.75 0.02 -20.03
N ILE A 130 -13.95 -0.51 -19.81
CA ILE A 130 -15.09 -0.34 -20.73
C ILE A 130 -15.98 0.87 -20.40
N ALA A 131 -15.83 1.47 -19.22
CA ALA A 131 -16.66 2.58 -18.78
C ALA A 131 -16.47 3.84 -19.66
N PRO A 132 -17.50 4.72 -19.73
CA PRO A 132 -17.34 6.05 -20.30
C PRO A 132 -16.14 6.78 -19.72
N TRP A 133 -15.45 7.58 -20.54
CA TRP A 133 -14.23 8.28 -20.15
C TRP A 133 -14.44 9.18 -18.94
N ARG A 134 -15.61 9.83 -18.85
CA ARG A 134 -16.00 10.67 -17.71
C ARG A 134 -16.21 9.90 -16.39
N ARG A 135 -16.39 8.57 -16.45
CA ARG A 135 -16.60 7.73 -15.25
C ARG A 135 -15.23 7.43 -14.61
N TYR A 136 -15.20 7.35 -13.29
CA TYR A 136 -13.98 7.17 -12.49
C TYR A 136 -12.95 8.31 -12.67
N PRO A 137 -13.36 9.59 -12.51
CA PRO A 137 -12.50 10.75 -12.81
C PRO A 137 -11.18 10.72 -12.03
N LEU A 138 -11.21 10.31 -10.76
CA LEU A 138 -10.01 10.20 -9.93
C LEU A 138 -9.02 9.15 -10.45
N TYR A 139 -9.51 8.00 -10.93
CA TYR A 139 -8.65 6.99 -11.53
C TYR A 139 -8.00 7.51 -12.82
N ARG A 140 -8.80 8.10 -13.73
CA ARG A 140 -8.30 8.65 -15.00
C ARG A 140 -7.23 9.72 -14.73
N ILE A 141 -7.51 10.68 -13.86
CA ILE A 141 -6.55 11.77 -13.57
C ILE A 141 -5.21 11.20 -13.07
N ARG A 142 -5.22 10.12 -12.29
CA ARG A 142 -3.99 9.44 -11.85
C ARG A 142 -3.28 8.71 -12.99
N SER A 143 -4.02 8.07 -13.90
CA SER A 143 -3.42 7.40 -15.05
C SER A 143 -2.74 8.38 -16.03
N LEU A 144 -2.97 9.69 -15.88
CA LEU A 144 -2.25 10.73 -16.64
C LEU A 144 -0.74 10.67 -16.42
N TYR A 145 -0.27 10.12 -15.30
CA TYR A 145 1.15 9.88 -15.05
C TYR A 145 1.76 8.78 -15.92
N LEU A 146 0.94 7.91 -16.49
CA LEU A 146 1.43 6.92 -17.46
C LEU A 146 1.98 7.59 -18.71
N VAL A 147 1.68 8.87 -18.95
CA VAL A 147 2.20 9.70 -20.06
C VAL A 147 3.01 10.90 -19.57
N ASP A 148 3.56 10.85 -18.35
CA ASP A 148 4.33 11.97 -17.79
C ASP A 148 5.55 12.35 -18.67
N ASP A 149 6.15 11.34 -19.32
CA ASP A 149 7.24 11.45 -20.28
C ASP A 149 6.90 12.26 -21.55
N LEU A 150 5.61 12.42 -21.86
CA LEU A 150 5.16 13.14 -23.05
C LEU A 150 4.95 14.64 -22.80
N PHE A 151 5.02 15.08 -21.55
CA PHE A 151 4.89 16.49 -21.22
C PHE A 151 6.27 17.16 -21.19
N SER A 152 6.36 18.36 -21.77
CA SER A 152 7.51 19.25 -21.65
C SER A 152 7.65 19.93 -20.27
N GLY A 153 6.92 19.44 -19.25
CA GLY A 153 6.91 19.97 -17.89
C GLY A 153 5.58 19.78 -17.15
N SER A 154 5.59 19.90 -15.82
CA SER A 154 4.43 19.64 -14.95
C SER A 154 3.20 20.49 -15.26
N ARG A 155 3.39 21.75 -15.71
CA ARG A 155 2.31 22.68 -16.07
C ARG A 155 1.42 22.17 -17.21
N SER A 156 1.99 21.42 -18.16
CA SER A 156 1.21 20.88 -19.29
C SER A 156 0.28 19.75 -18.85
N ARG A 157 0.71 18.95 -17.87
CA ARG A 157 -0.11 17.91 -17.24
C ARG A 157 -1.27 18.53 -16.45
N GLU A 158 -0.97 19.52 -15.61
CA GLU A 158 -1.98 20.25 -14.82
C GLU A 158 -3.05 20.91 -15.71
N LYS A 159 -2.65 21.48 -16.85
CA LYS A 159 -3.60 22.01 -17.84
C LYS A 159 -4.51 20.92 -18.41
N LEU A 160 -3.98 19.76 -18.78
CA LEU A 160 -4.79 18.67 -19.31
C LEU A 160 -5.71 18.07 -18.25
N GLU A 161 -5.25 17.97 -17.00
CA GLU A 161 -6.11 17.61 -15.87
C GLU A 161 -7.26 18.62 -15.69
N ALA A 162 -6.96 19.93 -15.71
CA ALA A 162 -7.96 20.97 -15.58
C ALA A 162 -9.00 20.91 -16.71
N LEU A 163 -8.57 20.64 -17.94
CA LEU A 163 -9.46 20.43 -19.09
C LEU A 163 -10.34 19.19 -18.90
N TYR A 164 -9.79 18.09 -18.40
CA TYR A 164 -10.56 16.89 -18.10
C TYR A 164 -11.62 17.14 -17.01
N ARG A 165 -11.31 17.92 -15.98
CA ARG A 165 -12.28 18.34 -14.96
C ARG A 165 -13.37 19.25 -15.55
N LYS A 166 -12.99 20.22 -16.37
CA LYS A 166 -13.93 21.12 -17.09
C LYS A 166 -14.89 20.31 -17.98
N PHE A 167 -14.41 19.22 -18.59
CA PHE A 167 -15.25 18.30 -19.36
C PHE A 167 -16.31 17.55 -18.51
N GLY A 168 -16.11 17.45 -17.19
CA GLY A 168 -17.07 16.92 -16.23
C GLY A 168 -18.13 17.92 -15.76
N GLU A 169 -17.98 19.21 -16.05
CA GLU A 169 -18.88 20.27 -15.57
C GLU A 169 -20.22 20.28 -16.31
N ALA A 170 -21.26 20.85 -15.67
CA ALA A 170 -22.63 20.81 -16.17
C ALA A 170 -22.81 21.26 -17.63
N PRO A 171 -22.19 22.37 -18.10
CA PRO A 171 -22.33 22.79 -19.49
C PRO A 171 -21.81 21.74 -20.49
N GLN A 172 -20.68 21.12 -20.17
CA GLN A 172 -20.04 20.13 -21.05
C GLN A 172 -20.74 18.77 -20.97
N VAL A 173 -21.34 18.43 -19.82
CA VAL A 173 -22.18 17.23 -19.70
C VAL A 173 -23.41 17.31 -20.59
N SER A 174 -24.08 18.47 -20.65
CA SER A 174 -25.24 18.66 -21.54
C SER A 174 -24.84 18.54 -23.01
N ARG A 175 -23.67 19.08 -23.38
CA ARG A 175 -23.17 19.04 -24.76
C ARG A 175 -22.68 17.64 -25.19
N TRP A 176 -22.10 16.89 -24.26
CA TRP A 176 -21.60 15.53 -24.49
C TRP A 176 -22.15 14.57 -23.42
N PRO A 177 -23.39 14.08 -23.55
CA PRO A 177 -24.05 13.30 -22.52
C PRO A 177 -23.41 11.92 -22.33
N ARG A 178 -22.85 11.33 -23.38
CA ARG A 178 -22.23 9.99 -23.34
C ARG A 178 -20.87 9.97 -22.64
N GLY A 179 -20.16 11.10 -22.59
CA GLY A 179 -18.87 11.23 -21.91
C GLY A 179 -17.80 10.24 -22.38
N ARG A 180 -17.80 9.87 -23.67
CA ARG A 180 -16.82 8.94 -24.27
C ARG A 180 -15.50 9.67 -24.53
N ILE A 181 -14.42 8.91 -24.79
CA ILE A 181 -13.13 9.51 -25.17
C ILE A 181 -13.24 10.37 -26.42
N LYS A 182 -14.03 9.95 -27.42
CA LYS A 182 -14.27 10.73 -28.64
C LYS A 182 -14.85 12.12 -28.32
N ASP A 183 -15.78 12.17 -27.37
CA ASP A 183 -16.38 13.40 -26.89
C ASP A 183 -15.36 14.32 -26.21
N PHE A 184 -14.45 13.74 -25.40
CA PHE A 184 -13.38 14.49 -24.77
C PHE A 184 -12.37 15.04 -25.78
N ILE A 185 -11.99 14.27 -26.79
CA ILE A 185 -11.14 14.74 -27.88
C ILE A 185 -11.82 15.88 -28.66
N SER A 186 -13.11 15.75 -28.98
CA SER A 186 -13.87 16.83 -29.64
C SER A 186 -13.98 18.08 -28.77
N PHE A 187 -14.06 17.93 -27.44
CA PHE A 187 -14.00 19.06 -26.50
C PHE A 187 -12.64 19.79 -26.58
N LEU A 188 -11.53 19.04 -26.61
CA LEU A 188 -10.18 19.60 -26.76
C LEU A 188 -9.97 20.29 -28.12
N GLU A 189 -10.69 19.86 -29.17
CA GLU A 189 -10.64 20.44 -30.51
C GLU A 189 -11.51 21.70 -30.67
N THR A 190 -12.28 22.08 -29.66
CA THR A 190 -13.07 23.32 -29.74
C THR A 190 -12.15 24.55 -29.82
N LYS A 191 -12.49 25.51 -30.69
CA LYS A 191 -11.70 26.73 -30.92
C LYS A 191 -11.37 27.49 -29.63
N ASP A 192 -12.30 27.51 -28.68
CA ASP A 192 -12.10 28.15 -27.37
C ASP A 192 -11.01 27.47 -26.54
N VAL A 193 -11.03 26.14 -26.45
CA VAL A 193 -10.02 25.38 -25.71
C VAL A 193 -8.65 25.47 -26.38
N GLN A 194 -8.59 25.29 -27.70
CA GLN A 194 -7.33 25.39 -28.44
C GLN A 194 -6.70 26.78 -28.32
N LYS A 195 -7.50 27.84 -28.38
CA LYS A 195 -7.03 29.23 -28.25
C LYS A 195 -6.41 29.50 -26.86
N HIS A 196 -7.01 28.97 -25.79
CA HIS A 196 -6.57 29.26 -24.42
C HIS A 196 -5.49 28.30 -23.90
N TYR A 197 -5.50 27.04 -24.34
CA TYR A 197 -4.69 25.98 -23.75
C TYR A 197 -3.71 25.33 -24.74
N GLY A 198 -3.94 25.46 -26.05
CA GLY A 198 -3.18 24.76 -27.08
C GLY A 198 -3.76 23.38 -27.44
N SER A 199 -3.05 22.62 -28.27
CA SER A 199 -3.48 21.30 -28.73
C SER A 199 -3.00 20.20 -27.78
N TYR A 200 -3.94 19.53 -27.09
CA TYR A 200 -3.67 18.39 -26.20
C TYR A 200 -4.21 17.06 -26.74
N THR A 201 -4.67 17.02 -28.00
CA THR A 201 -5.38 15.87 -28.56
C THR A 201 -4.49 14.63 -28.69
N SER A 202 -3.24 14.79 -29.10
CA SER A 202 -2.27 13.68 -29.20
C SER A 202 -1.97 13.08 -27.84
N VAL A 203 -1.66 13.91 -26.85
CA VAL A 203 -1.38 13.50 -25.47
C VAL A 203 -2.60 12.81 -24.84
N ALA A 204 -3.81 13.34 -25.06
CA ALA A 204 -5.04 12.73 -24.55
C ALA A 204 -5.34 11.35 -25.18
N ARG A 205 -5.02 11.15 -26.46
CA ARG A 205 -5.16 9.83 -27.11
C ARG A 205 -4.15 8.82 -26.55
N GLU A 206 -2.91 9.25 -26.36
CA GLU A 206 -1.87 8.38 -25.80
C GLU A 206 -2.15 8.04 -24.33
N TRP A 207 -2.64 9.02 -23.55
CA TRP A 207 -3.13 8.81 -22.17
C TRP A 207 -4.19 7.71 -22.13
N PHE A 208 -5.22 7.82 -22.97
CA PHE A 208 -6.27 6.82 -23.08
C PHE A 208 -5.75 5.43 -23.47
N ALA A 209 -4.83 5.36 -24.43
CA ALA A 209 -4.25 4.12 -24.91
C ALA A 209 -3.40 3.42 -23.83
N ARG A 210 -2.52 4.17 -23.15
CA ARG A 210 -1.66 3.63 -22.08
C ARG A 210 -2.48 3.19 -20.87
N GLU A 211 -3.52 3.94 -20.52
CA GLU A 211 -4.41 3.55 -19.43
C GLU A 211 -5.14 2.23 -19.73
N ARG A 212 -5.73 2.11 -20.92
CA ARG A 212 -6.41 0.86 -21.32
C ARG A 212 -5.46 -0.33 -21.33
N ARG A 213 -4.25 -0.14 -21.84
CA ARG A 213 -3.20 -1.16 -21.81
C ARG A 213 -2.85 -1.54 -20.37
N ALA A 214 -2.63 -0.56 -19.49
CA ALA A 214 -2.31 -0.81 -18.08
C ALA A 214 -3.43 -1.60 -17.36
N LEU A 215 -4.70 -1.23 -17.55
CA LEU A 215 -5.84 -1.95 -16.98
C LEU A 215 -5.97 -3.39 -17.51
N THR A 216 -5.79 -3.56 -18.83
CA THR A 216 -5.88 -4.86 -19.48
C THR A 216 -4.73 -5.76 -19.04
N ASP A 217 -3.51 -5.23 -19.03
CA ASP A 217 -2.32 -5.93 -18.56
C ASP A 217 -2.47 -6.34 -17.09
N PHE A 218 -3.00 -5.46 -16.24
CA PHE A 218 -3.29 -5.77 -14.85
C PHE A 218 -4.32 -6.89 -14.72
N ALA A 219 -5.47 -6.78 -15.40
CA ALA A 219 -6.53 -7.79 -15.37
C ALA A 219 -6.04 -9.15 -15.90
N CYS A 220 -5.28 -9.17 -17.00
CA CYS A 220 -4.70 -10.38 -17.57
C CYS A 220 -3.66 -11.02 -16.63
N ARG A 221 -2.79 -10.22 -16.01
CA ARG A 221 -1.79 -10.73 -15.04
C ARG A 221 -2.46 -11.30 -13.79
N MET A 222 -3.45 -10.59 -13.23
CA MET A 222 -4.18 -11.06 -12.05
C MET A 222 -5.04 -12.30 -12.36
N GLY A 223 -5.77 -12.28 -13.47
CA GLY A 223 -6.56 -13.43 -13.93
C GLY A 223 -5.68 -14.65 -14.23
N GLY A 224 -4.57 -14.44 -14.94
CA GLY A 224 -3.58 -15.48 -15.22
C GLY A 224 -2.96 -16.05 -13.94
N ALA A 225 -2.58 -15.19 -12.98
CA ALA A 225 -2.07 -15.62 -11.68
C ALA A 225 -3.08 -16.45 -10.89
N LEU A 226 -4.36 -16.05 -10.89
CA LEU A 226 -5.43 -16.83 -10.26
C LEU A 226 -5.62 -18.20 -10.91
N ILE A 227 -5.57 -18.27 -12.25
CA ILE A 227 -5.66 -19.54 -12.98
C ILE A 227 -4.47 -20.43 -12.62
N ILE A 228 -3.23 -19.90 -12.67
CA ILE A 228 -2.02 -20.64 -12.32
C ILE A 228 -2.08 -21.16 -10.87
N MET A 229 -2.48 -20.32 -9.92
CA MET A 229 -2.62 -20.71 -8.52
C MET A 229 -3.69 -21.79 -8.32
N SER A 230 -4.83 -21.66 -9.01
CA SER A 230 -5.91 -22.65 -8.95
C SER A 230 -5.47 -23.99 -9.55
N SER A 231 -4.78 -23.96 -10.70
CA SER A 231 -4.22 -25.15 -11.34
C SER A 231 -3.17 -25.82 -10.46
N LEU A 232 -2.30 -25.05 -9.79
CA LEU A 232 -1.30 -25.59 -8.86
C LEU A 232 -1.97 -26.27 -7.67
N VAL A 233 -3.01 -25.65 -7.09
CA VAL A 233 -3.80 -26.23 -6.00
C VAL A 233 -4.44 -27.55 -6.42
N ILE A 234 -5.06 -27.60 -7.60
CA ILE A 234 -5.68 -28.83 -8.14
C ILE A 234 -4.62 -29.89 -8.40
N ALA A 235 -3.46 -29.52 -8.98
CA ALA A 235 -2.38 -30.44 -9.26
C ALA A 235 -1.82 -31.08 -7.97
N VAL A 236 -1.55 -30.28 -6.93
CA VAL A 236 -1.10 -30.78 -5.63
C VAL A 236 -2.12 -31.73 -5.01
N TRP A 237 -3.41 -31.39 -5.07
CA TRP A 237 -4.48 -32.26 -4.58
C TRP A 237 -4.57 -33.59 -5.35
N LEU A 238 -4.49 -33.56 -6.68
CA LEU A 238 -4.50 -34.76 -7.53
C LEU A 238 -3.28 -35.65 -7.28
N THR A 239 -2.08 -35.07 -7.16
CA THR A 239 -0.86 -35.82 -6.85
C THR A 239 -0.99 -36.50 -5.49
N LEU A 240 -1.45 -35.76 -4.47
CA LEU A 240 -1.67 -36.32 -3.14
C LEU A 240 -2.69 -37.46 -3.14
N TRP A 241 -3.78 -37.31 -3.90
CA TRP A 241 -4.76 -38.38 -4.08
C TRP A 241 -4.13 -39.62 -4.70
N ARG A 242 -3.40 -39.49 -5.82
CA ARG A 242 -2.74 -40.65 -6.45
C ARG A 242 -1.71 -41.31 -5.54
N THR A 243 -0.91 -40.52 -4.83
CA THR A 243 0.08 -41.05 -3.90
C THR A 243 -0.59 -41.87 -2.81
N LEU A 244 -1.66 -41.35 -2.20
CA LEU A 244 -2.39 -42.09 -1.19
C LEU A 244 -3.13 -43.30 -1.77
N ASP A 245 -3.73 -43.18 -2.95
CA ASP A 245 -4.40 -44.30 -3.63
C ASP A 245 -3.43 -45.46 -3.87
N TYR A 246 -2.21 -45.19 -4.31
CA TYR A 246 -1.15 -46.19 -4.43
C TYR A 246 -0.82 -46.86 -3.08
N PHE A 247 -0.64 -46.09 -2.01
CA PHE A 247 -0.39 -46.66 -0.67
C PHE A 247 -1.58 -47.45 -0.12
N PHE A 248 -2.81 -46.99 -0.38
CA PHE A 248 -4.03 -47.65 0.07
C PHE A 248 -4.36 -48.90 -0.74
N ASP A 249 -4.03 -48.94 -2.03
CA ASP A 249 -4.16 -50.12 -2.88
C ASP A 249 -3.22 -51.24 -2.40
N VAL A 250 -1.97 -50.90 -2.08
CA VAL A 250 -1.02 -51.82 -1.41
C VAL A 250 -1.60 -52.36 -0.09
N ALA A 251 -2.37 -51.56 0.63
CA ALA A 251 -3.02 -51.92 1.88
C ALA A 251 -4.47 -52.43 1.74
N LYS A 252 -4.96 -52.66 0.50
CA LYS A 252 -6.31 -53.16 0.16
C LYS A 252 -7.48 -52.32 0.69
N PHE A 253 -7.32 -51.01 0.81
CA PHE A 253 -8.42 -50.10 1.15
C PHE A 253 -9.14 -49.59 -0.11
N SER A 254 -10.40 -49.15 0.05
CA SER A 254 -11.18 -48.59 -1.06
C SER A 254 -10.62 -47.25 -1.54
N SER A 255 -10.72 -46.97 -2.85
CA SER A 255 -10.36 -45.68 -3.46
C SER A 255 -11.17 -44.48 -2.93
N ALA A 256 -12.36 -44.72 -2.37
CA ALA A 256 -13.12 -43.67 -1.68
C ALA A 256 -12.40 -43.19 -0.41
N LEU A 257 -11.73 -44.11 0.31
CA LEU A 257 -10.95 -43.78 1.51
C LEU A 257 -9.66 -43.04 1.16
N SER A 258 -9.01 -43.38 0.03
CA SER A 258 -7.83 -42.67 -0.45
C SER A 258 -8.16 -41.24 -0.86
N LEU A 259 -9.27 -41.02 -1.58
CA LEU A 259 -9.78 -39.71 -1.95
C LEU A 259 -10.13 -38.86 -0.72
N GLY A 260 -10.82 -39.45 0.26
CA GLY A 260 -11.17 -38.80 1.52
C GLY A 260 -9.93 -38.37 2.32
N SER A 261 -8.95 -39.27 2.44
CA SER A 261 -7.69 -39.02 3.15
C SER A 261 -6.85 -37.94 2.46
N ALA A 262 -6.77 -37.97 1.13
CA ALA A 262 -6.06 -36.95 0.34
C ALA A 262 -6.68 -35.57 0.51
N THR A 263 -8.00 -35.51 0.47
CA THR A 263 -8.75 -34.28 0.68
C THR A 263 -8.50 -33.73 2.08
N ALA A 264 -8.54 -34.58 3.12
CA ALA A 264 -8.25 -34.17 4.49
C ALA A 264 -6.80 -33.65 4.67
N VAL A 265 -5.80 -34.37 4.15
CA VAL A 265 -4.39 -33.96 4.22
C VAL A 265 -4.16 -32.67 3.45
N PHE A 266 -4.74 -32.53 2.25
CA PHE A 266 -4.66 -31.32 1.45
C PHE A 266 -5.22 -30.11 2.21
N PHE A 267 -6.44 -30.22 2.75
CA PHE A 267 -7.04 -29.12 3.51
C PHE A 267 -6.28 -28.83 4.80
N GLY A 268 -5.71 -29.84 5.46
CA GLY A 268 -4.83 -29.66 6.62
C GLY A 268 -3.57 -28.87 6.28
N MET A 269 -2.86 -29.25 5.21
CA MET A 269 -1.67 -28.54 4.73
C MET A 269 -2.00 -27.13 4.26
N PHE A 270 -3.07 -26.97 3.48
CA PHE A 270 -3.52 -25.67 3.01
C PHE A 270 -3.90 -24.76 4.17
N TRP A 271 -4.60 -25.28 5.18
CA TRP A 271 -4.93 -24.54 6.40
C TRP A 271 -3.68 -24.04 7.13
N LEU A 272 -2.65 -24.87 7.26
CA LEU A 272 -1.37 -24.50 7.87
C LEU A 272 -0.64 -23.40 7.07
N LEU A 273 -0.59 -23.53 5.74
CA LEU A 273 0.01 -22.54 4.85
C LEU A 273 -0.77 -21.22 4.82
N TRP A 274 -2.10 -21.28 5.00
CA TRP A 274 -2.96 -20.11 5.07
C TRP A 274 -2.75 -19.29 6.34
N GLN A 275 -2.40 -19.91 7.48
CA GLN A 275 -2.27 -19.22 8.77
C GLN A 275 -1.38 -17.96 8.75
N PRO A 276 -0.13 -18.00 8.24
CA PRO A 276 0.72 -16.80 8.22
C PRO A 276 0.29 -15.75 7.20
N ILE A 277 -0.42 -16.17 6.15
CA ILE A 277 -0.82 -15.30 5.03
C ILE A 277 -2.14 -14.58 5.35
N LYS A 278 -3.08 -15.26 6.00
CA LYS A 278 -4.45 -14.77 6.21
C LYS A 278 -4.48 -13.42 6.89
N GLN A 279 -3.59 -13.15 7.84
CA GLN A 279 -3.56 -11.88 8.58
C GLN A 279 -3.15 -10.73 7.65
N ARG A 280 -2.06 -10.90 6.89
CA ARG A 280 -1.58 -9.88 5.94
C ARG A 280 -2.62 -9.55 4.88
N ILE A 281 -3.31 -10.57 4.36
CA ILE A 281 -4.38 -10.37 3.38
C ILE A 281 -5.60 -9.70 4.02
N SER A 282 -6.00 -10.15 5.21
CA SER A 282 -7.13 -9.57 5.95
C SER A 282 -6.94 -8.07 6.11
N ASP A 283 -5.73 -7.63 6.41
CA ASP A 283 -5.42 -6.23 6.60
C ASP A 283 -5.60 -5.39 5.34
N VAL A 284 -5.12 -5.89 4.19
CA VAL A 284 -5.35 -5.24 2.89
C VAL A 284 -6.84 -5.22 2.57
N TYR A 285 -7.54 -6.33 2.80
CA TYR A 285 -8.99 -6.43 2.59
C TYR A 285 -9.76 -5.40 3.43
N PHE A 286 -9.48 -5.29 4.73
CA PHE A 286 -10.19 -4.37 5.62
C PHE A 286 -9.93 -2.92 5.23
N TRP A 287 -8.69 -2.58 4.88
CA TRP A 287 -8.34 -1.23 4.50
C TRP A 287 -8.93 -0.80 3.16
N THR A 288 -9.19 -1.76 2.28
CA THR A 288 -9.74 -1.52 0.94
C THR A 288 -11.25 -1.62 0.87
N SER A 289 -11.93 -1.93 1.99
CA SER A 289 -13.38 -1.97 2.06
C SER A 289 -13.96 -0.57 2.29
N TYR A 290 -14.74 -0.08 1.32
CA TYR A 290 -15.41 1.22 1.38
C TYR A 290 -16.88 1.15 1.79
N ASP A 291 -17.43 -0.05 1.93
CA ASP A 291 -18.81 -0.23 2.41
C ASP A 291 -18.86 0.05 3.91
N GLU A 292 -19.53 1.13 4.31
CA GLU A 292 -19.68 1.56 5.71
C GLU A 292 -20.36 0.49 6.59
N ARG A 293 -21.09 -0.44 5.97
CA ARG A 293 -21.72 -1.58 6.66
C ARG A 293 -20.75 -2.73 6.92
N SER A 294 -19.58 -2.72 6.29
CA SER A 294 -18.60 -3.79 6.42
C SER A 294 -17.82 -3.67 7.73
N ASN A 295 -17.46 -4.81 8.30
CA ASN A 295 -16.58 -4.85 9.46
C ASN A 295 -15.22 -4.18 9.15
N GLY A 296 -14.74 -4.31 7.91
CA GLY A 296 -13.48 -3.71 7.46
C GLY A 296 -13.46 -2.19 7.58
N PHE A 297 -14.57 -1.53 7.22
CA PHE A 297 -14.71 -0.09 7.37
C PHE A 297 -14.64 0.33 8.85
N SER A 298 -15.39 -0.34 9.72
CA SER A 298 -15.39 -0.02 11.16
C SER A 298 -14.01 -0.15 11.81
N ILE A 299 -13.21 -1.14 11.38
CA ILE A 299 -11.84 -1.35 11.85
C ILE A 299 -10.92 -0.26 11.34
N ARG A 300 -11.03 0.10 10.06
CA ARG A 300 -10.27 1.22 9.48
C ARG A 300 -10.55 2.51 10.26
N GLU A 301 -11.83 2.83 10.50
CA GLU A 301 -12.24 4.01 11.25
C GLU A 301 -11.65 4.03 12.67
N ARG A 302 -11.71 2.89 13.38
CA ARG A 302 -11.13 2.76 14.72
C ARG A 302 -9.62 2.99 14.74
N ARG A 303 -8.88 2.38 13.80
CA ARG A 303 -7.42 2.54 13.71
C ARG A 303 -7.03 3.98 13.39
N ILE A 304 -7.78 4.64 12.51
CA ILE A 304 -7.57 6.06 12.21
C ILE A 304 -7.88 6.91 13.44
N ALA A 305 -8.96 6.63 14.17
CA ALA A 305 -9.31 7.35 15.41
C ALA A 305 -8.24 7.17 16.50
N GLN A 306 -7.66 5.97 16.64
CA GLN A 306 -6.53 5.72 17.53
C GLN A 306 -5.28 6.51 17.11
N ALA A 307 -4.97 6.53 15.81
CA ALA A 307 -3.85 7.31 15.28
C ALA A 307 -4.06 8.82 15.47
N GLU A 308 -5.28 9.30 15.25
CA GLU A 308 -5.69 10.67 15.51
C GLU A 308 -5.50 11.04 16.98
N SER A 309 -6.03 10.23 17.90
CA SER A 309 -5.91 10.43 19.35
C SER A 309 -4.43 10.50 19.77
N LEU A 310 -3.60 9.56 19.28
CA LEU A 310 -2.17 9.56 19.57
C LEU A 310 -1.48 10.84 19.08
N ILE A 311 -1.76 11.30 17.86
CA ILE A 311 -1.16 12.51 17.31
C ILE A 311 -1.63 13.73 18.12
N LEU A 312 -2.93 13.86 18.39
CA LEU A 312 -3.48 14.98 19.14
C LEU A 312 -2.85 15.08 20.52
N ASP A 313 -2.76 14.00 21.28
CA ASP A 313 -2.17 14.01 22.61
C ASP A 313 -0.70 14.43 22.60
N VAL A 314 0.05 14.01 21.58
CA VAL A 314 1.43 14.45 21.37
C VAL A 314 1.49 15.96 21.09
N LEU A 315 0.62 16.48 20.22
CA LEU A 315 0.59 17.91 19.85
C LEU A 315 0.11 18.80 21.01
N GLU A 316 -0.78 18.29 21.84
CA GLU A 316 -1.32 18.98 23.01
C GLU A 316 -0.33 19.04 24.18
N ASN A 317 0.68 18.18 24.19
CA ASN A 317 1.74 18.26 25.18
C ASN A 317 2.46 19.63 25.06
N PRO A 318 2.42 20.48 26.12
CA PRO A 318 3.03 21.81 26.06
C PRO A 318 4.55 21.76 25.92
N ARG A 319 5.18 20.63 26.27
CA ARG A 319 6.63 20.41 26.11
C ARG A 319 7.01 19.87 24.74
N CYS A 320 6.05 19.52 23.89
CA CYS A 320 6.33 19.11 22.52
C CYS A 320 6.53 20.35 21.64
N ASN A 321 7.75 20.52 21.15
CA ASN A 321 8.14 21.63 20.28
C ASN A 321 7.84 21.33 18.81
N ASP A 322 8.19 20.12 18.36
CA ASP A 322 8.01 19.67 16.99
C ASP A 322 7.57 18.21 16.97
N CYS A 323 6.80 17.83 15.96
CA CYS A 323 6.34 16.48 15.72
C CYS A 323 6.71 16.06 14.30
N ILE A 324 7.28 14.86 14.17
CA ILE A 324 7.55 14.21 12.89
C ILE A 324 6.77 12.91 12.87
N VAL A 325 5.99 12.71 11.82
CA VAL A 325 5.18 11.51 11.64
C VAL A 325 5.86 10.62 10.61
N ILE A 326 5.97 9.33 10.88
CA ILE A 326 6.50 8.34 9.95
C ILE A 326 5.48 7.22 9.84
N GLY A 327 4.94 7.02 8.63
CA GLY A 327 4.20 5.83 8.28
C GLY A 327 5.07 4.89 7.45
N HIS A 328 5.01 3.60 7.75
CA HIS A 328 5.59 2.55 6.91
C HIS A 328 4.48 1.64 6.40
N SER A 329 4.56 1.23 5.12
CA SER A 329 3.55 0.38 4.50
C SER A 329 2.16 0.98 4.68
N LEU A 330 1.17 0.19 5.11
CA LEU A 330 -0.19 0.62 5.39
C LEU A 330 -0.31 1.66 6.51
N GLY A 331 0.69 1.74 7.41
CA GLY A 331 0.81 2.83 8.40
C GLY A 331 0.95 4.20 7.76
N SER A 332 1.42 4.28 6.51
CA SER A 332 1.41 5.50 5.70
C SER A 332 -0.02 5.99 5.42
N ALA A 333 -0.94 5.09 5.07
CA ALA A 333 -2.33 5.47 4.83
C ALA A 333 -3.03 5.88 6.12
N ILE A 334 -2.81 5.12 7.21
CA ILE A 334 -3.37 5.42 8.54
C ILE A 334 -2.91 6.81 9.02
N SER A 335 -1.60 7.05 9.04
CA SER A 335 -1.03 8.28 9.55
C SER A 335 -1.46 9.48 8.73
N MET A 336 -1.51 9.33 7.40
CA MET A 336 -1.92 10.39 6.52
C MET A 336 -3.38 10.76 6.69
N GLU A 337 -4.28 9.76 6.72
CA GLU A 337 -5.70 10.01 6.99
C GLU A 337 -5.94 10.64 8.37
N ALA A 338 -5.20 10.21 9.40
CA ALA A 338 -5.29 10.82 10.73
C ALA A 338 -4.86 12.30 10.71
N VAL A 339 -3.72 12.64 10.09
CA VAL A 339 -3.25 14.03 9.96
C VAL A 339 -4.27 14.90 9.22
N PHE A 340 -4.83 14.40 8.11
CA PHE A 340 -5.86 15.13 7.37
C PHE A 340 -7.15 15.29 8.16
N ARG A 341 -7.60 14.27 8.91
CA ARG A 341 -8.79 14.40 9.77
C ARG A 341 -8.62 15.43 10.86
N ILE A 342 -7.44 15.51 11.46
CA ILE A 342 -7.13 16.56 12.45
C ILE A 342 -7.25 17.93 11.80
N ALA A 343 -6.61 18.14 10.64
CA ALA A 343 -6.72 19.39 9.90
C ALA A 343 -8.19 19.74 9.57
N ASP A 344 -8.92 18.77 9.01
CA ASP A 344 -10.31 18.92 8.64
C ASP A 344 -11.20 19.26 9.83
N LYS A 345 -10.99 18.63 11.00
CA LYS A 345 -11.74 18.94 12.24
C LYS A 345 -11.48 20.36 12.72
N ILE A 346 -10.22 20.83 12.68
CA ILE A 346 -9.90 22.21 13.08
C ILE A 346 -10.63 23.22 12.18
N ASN A 347 -10.76 22.91 10.89
CA ASN A 347 -11.36 23.82 9.91
C ASN A 347 -12.89 23.72 9.82
N ALA A 348 -13.46 22.54 10.07
CA ALA A 348 -14.90 22.30 9.93
C ALA A 348 -15.70 22.64 11.19
N LEU A 349 -15.06 22.62 12.37
CA LEU A 349 -15.73 22.99 13.61
C LEU A 349 -15.99 24.50 13.66
N ASP A 350 -17.21 24.87 14.09
CA ASP A 350 -17.60 26.24 14.36
C ASP A 350 -17.01 26.70 15.70
N LEU A 351 -15.68 26.86 15.70
CA LEU A 351 -14.90 27.32 16.85
C LEU A 351 -14.77 28.83 16.82
N ALA A 352 -14.70 29.43 18.00
CA ALA A 352 -14.24 30.81 18.15
C ALA A 352 -12.84 30.97 17.53
N ASP A 353 -12.55 32.14 16.96
CA ASP A 353 -11.33 32.36 16.18
C ASP A 353 -10.05 32.17 17.01
N ASP A 354 -10.06 32.54 18.29
CA ASP A 354 -8.96 32.34 19.22
C ASP A 354 -8.68 30.85 19.48
N GLU A 355 -9.73 30.05 19.69
CA GLU A 355 -9.59 28.60 19.86
C GLU A 355 -9.11 27.94 18.58
N ARG A 356 -9.65 28.34 17.43
CA ARG A 356 -9.21 27.86 16.11
C ARG A 356 -7.72 28.14 15.90
N GLN A 357 -7.26 29.36 16.16
CA GLN A 357 -5.84 29.71 16.05
C GLN A 357 -4.97 28.91 17.02
N ALA A 358 -5.40 28.73 18.27
CA ALA A 358 -4.66 27.92 19.24
C ALA A 358 -4.54 26.44 18.82
N ARG A 359 -5.56 25.87 18.15
CA ARG A 359 -5.49 24.52 17.57
C ARG A 359 -4.59 24.47 16.33
N LEU A 360 -4.63 25.49 15.47
CA LEU A 360 -3.75 25.60 14.31
C LEU A 360 -2.28 25.70 14.72
N GLU A 361 -1.94 26.52 15.73
CA GLU A 361 -0.59 26.61 16.28
C GLU A 361 -0.09 25.26 16.82
N ARG A 362 -0.95 24.49 17.50
CA ARG A 362 -0.64 23.12 17.92
C ARG A 362 -0.42 22.20 16.73
N PHE A 363 -1.26 22.28 15.70
CA PHE A 363 -1.13 21.47 14.48
C PHE A 363 0.16 21.78 13.70
N ARG A 364 0.58 23.06 13.68
CA ARG A 364 1.85 23.51 13.07
C ARG A 364 3.10 22.94 13.72
N LYS A 365 3.00 22.27 14.87
CA LYS A 365 4.10 21.47 15.42
C LYS A 365 4.46 20.30 14.52
N ILE A 366 3.53 19.77 13.71
CA ILE A 366 3.85 18.74 12.71
C ILE A 366 4.71 19.38 11.63
N LYS A 367 5.98 18.98 11.53
CA LYS A 367 6.94 19.54 10.55
C LYS A 367 7.09 18.69 9.30
N CYS A 368 6.94 17.37 9.43
CA CYS A 368 7.14 16.45 8.32
C CYS A 368 6.36 15.16 8.52
N VAL A 369 5.80 14.64 7.43
CA VAL A 369 5.18 13.31 7.35
C VAL A 369 5.96 12.48 6.34
N PHE A 370 6.67 11.46 6.81
CA PHE A 370 7.32 10.47 5.94
C PHE A 370 6.35 9.32 5.66
N LEU A 371 6.13 9.00 4.40
CA LEU A 371 5.31 7.90 3.93
C LEU A 371 6.23 6.90 3.23
N VAL A 372 6.61 5.81 3.91
CA VAL A 372 7.67 4.90 3.46
C VAL A 372 7.07 3.60 2.97
N GLY A 373 7.32 3.24 1.70
CA GLY A 373 6.68 2.09 1.07
C GLY A 373 5.15 2.25 1.00
N SER A 374 4.67 3.47 0.74
CA SER A 374 3.26 3.81 0.89
C SER A 374 2.35 3.18 -0.18
N PRO A 375 1.29 2.44 0.21
CA PRO A 375 0.32 1.87 -0.72
C PRO A 375 -0.82 2.82 -1.10
N ILE A 376 -0.80 4.09 -0.64
CA ILE A 376 -1.93 5.04 -0.76
C ILE A 376 -2.49 5.06 -2.19
N ASP A 377 -1.65 5.30 -3.20
CA ASP A 377 -2.12 5.41 -4.58
C ASP A 377 -2.57 4.07 -5.18
N ASN A 378 -1.96 2.96 -4.78
CA ASN A 378 -2.39 1.63 -5.20
C ASN A 378 -3.76 1.27 -4.59
N ILE A 379 -3.98 1.59 -3.31
CA ILE A 379 -5.28 1.43 -2.65
C ILE A 379 -6.34 2.27 -3.35
N PHE A 380 -6.02 3.55 -3.57
CA PHE A 380 -6.93 4.49 -4.19
C PHE A 380 -7.26 4.14 -5.65
N SER A 381 -6.33 3.56 -6.40
CA SER A 381 -6.54 3.21 -7.81
C SER A 381 -7.27 1.88 -8.01
N LEU A 382 -6.98 0.87 -7.18
CA LEU A 382 -7.55 -0.46 -7.33
C LEU A 382 -8.91 -0.64 -6.64
N PHE A 383 -9.17 0.15 -5.60
CA PHE A 383 -10.31 -0.12 -4.70
C PHE A 383 -11.34 1.01 -4.61
N GLN A 384 -11.18 2.11 -5.36
CA GLN A 384 -12.24 3.11 -5.43
C GLN A 384 -13.47 2.56 -6.15
N GLU A 385 -14.50 2.21 -5.38
CA GLU A 385 -15.79 1.71 -5.86
C GLU A 385 -16.73 2.83 -6.34
N ASP A 386 -16.23 4.05 -6.59
CA ASP A 386 -17.08 5.19 -6.98
C ASP A 386 -17.60 5.04 -8.42
N SER A 387 -18.57 4.16 -8.55
CA SER A 387 -19.33 3.82 -9.75
C SER A 387 -20.66 4.56 -9.78
N GLY A 388 -20.94 5.40 -8.77
CA GLY A 388 -22.18 6.13 -8.62
C GLY A 388 -22.49 6.99 -9.85
N VAL A 389 -23.74 6.95 -10.32
CA VAL A 389 -24.21 7.79 -11.43
C VAL A 389 -24.40 9.25 -10.97
N SER A 390 -24.55 9.48 -9.66
CA SER A 390 -24.76 10.80 -9.08
C SER A 390 -23.47 11.63 -9.10
N ARG A 391 -23.43 12.62 -10.00
CA ARG A 391 -22.36 13.63 -10.05
C ARG A 391 -22.16 14.37 -8.72
N ARG A 392 -23.25 14.65 -8.01
CA ARG A 392 -23.20 15.33 -6.71
C ARG A 392 -22.49 14.45 -5.68
N TYR A 393 -22.80 13.16 -5.68
CA TYR A 393 -22.14 12.20 -4.80
C TYR A 393 -20.65 12.09 -5.11
N SER A 394 -20.26 11.90 -6.37
CA SER A 394 -18.83 11.83 -6.74
C SER A 394 -18.10 13.13 -6.41
N ARG A 395 -18.74 14.30 -6.57
CA ARG A 395 -18.14 15.58 -6.17
C ARG A 395 -17.95 15.68 -4.65
N ILE A 396 -18.92 15.23 -3.86
CA ILE A 396 -18.79 15.18 -2.40
C ILE A 396 -17.70 14.19 -1.99
N GLN A 397 -17.61 13.03 -2.62
CA GLN A 397 -16.55 12.05 -2.35
C GLN A 397 -15.17 12.59 -2.73
N GLU A 398 -15.06 13.30 -3.86
CA GLU A 398 -13.86 14.04 -4.24
C GLU A 398 -13.49 15.13 -3.22
N GLN A 399 -14.47 15.79 -2.61
CA GLN A 399 -14.24 16.79 -1.56
C GLN A 399 -13.81 16.14 -0.24
N LYS A 400 -14.37 14.98 0.11
CA LYS A 400 -13.98 14.18 1.29
C LYS A 400 -12.60 13.55 1.15
N ALA A 401 -12.13 13.31 -0.08
CA ALA A 401 -10.82 12.73 -0.31
C ALA A 401 -9.71 13.62 0.30
N PRO A 402 -8.70 13.02 0.95
CA PRO A 402 -7.55 13.76 1.47
C PRO A 402 -6.89 14.61 0.39
N SER A 403 -6.75 15.92 0.64
CA SER A 403 -6.22 16.89 -0.32
C SER A 403 -5.30 17.87 0.38
N ILE A 404 -4.09 18.02 -0.15
CA ILE A 404 -3.09 18.96 0.39
C ILE A 404 -3.62 20.38 0.24
N ASP A 405 -4.38 20.69 -0.80
CA ASP A 405 -4.99 22.01 -0.98
C ASP A 405 -5.81 22.46 0.21
N ARG A 406 -6.66 21.54 0.72
CA ARG A 406 -7.51 21.82 1.88
C ARG A 406 -6.65 22.06 3.11
N MET A 407 -5.72 21.14 3.39
CA MET A 407 -4.88 21.23 4.57
C MET A 407 -3.93 22.45 4.52
N ALA A 408 -3.24 22.68 3.42
CA ALA A 408 -2.28 23.75 3.26
C ALA A 408 -2.93 25.13 3.28
N GLY A 409 -3.99 25.31 2.48
CA GLY A 409 -4.70 26.57 2.36
C GLY A 409 -5.46 26.95 3.64
N GLN A 410 -6.07 25.98 4.33
CA GLN A 410 -6.86 26.26 5.52
C GLN A 410 -6.01 26.33 6.80
N CYS A 411 -4.95 25.53 6.92
CA CYS A 411 -4.07 25.60 8.10
C CYS A 411 -3.01 26.71 8.02
N GLY A 412 -2.92 27.39 6.86
CA GLY A 412 -2.04 28.54 6.66
C GLY A 412 -0.55 28.20 6.82
N PHE A 413 -0.13 27.01 6.39
CA PHE A 413 1.30 26.67 6.36
C PHE A 413 2.03 27.60 5.39
N ARG A 414 3.16 28.14 5.83
CA ARG A 414 4.11 28.86 4.96
C ARG A 414 5.15 27.90 4.40
N GLY A 415 5.86 28.32 3.36
CA GLY A 415 6.82 27.50 2.63
C GLY A 415 7.86 26.84 3.49
N GLY A 416 7.88 25.51 3.43
CA GLY A 416 8.84 24.68 4.15
C GLY A 416 8.54 24.47 5.63
N GLU A 417 7.41 24.97 6.15
CA GLU A 417 6.98 24.67 7.53
C GLU A 417 6.48 23.24 7.69
N PHE A 418 5.91 22.68 6.62
CA PHE A 418 5.35 21.34 6.57
C PHE A 418 5.68 20.66 5.24
N ALA A 419 6.07 19.40 5.30
CA ALA A 419 6.35 18.59 4.12
C ALA A 419 5.79 17.17 4.25
N ILE A 420 5.34 16.61 3.13
CA ILE A 420 5.00 15.20 2.97
C ILE A 420 6.06 14.59 2.07
N VAL A 421 6.80 13.61 2.58
CA VAL A 421 7.84 12.91 1.82
C VAL A 421 7.39 11.48 1.58
N ASN A 422 7.00 11.17 0.36
CA ASN A 422 6.69 9.82 -0.08
C ASN A 422 7.94 9.12 -0.58
N ILE A 423 8.37 8.10 0.13
CA ILE A 423 9.50 7.25 -0.23
C ILE A 423 8.93 5.95 -0.80
N TRP A 424 9.15 5.73 -2.09
CA TRP A 424 8.59 4.60 -2.84
C TRP A 424 9.68 3.90 -3.65
N SER A 425 9.42 2.71 -4.17
CA SER A 425 10.35 1.99 -5.03
C SER A 425 9.63 1.24 -6.13
N ARG A 426 10.14 1.29 -7.36
CA ARG A 426 9.63 0.48 -8.47
C ARG A 426 9.84 -1.03 -8.29
N PHE A 427 10.68 -1.43 -7.34
CA PHE A 427 10.93 -2.83 -6.99
C PHE A 427 10.01 -3.34 -5.87
N ASP A 428 9.23 -2.45 -5.27
CA ASP A 428 8.25 -2.77 -4.25
C ASP A 428 6.85 -2.68 -4.89
N PRO A 429 6.16 -3.83 -5.09
CA PRO A 429 4.86 -3.86 -5.74
C PRO A 429 3.73 -3.26 -4.88
N ILE A 430 3.98 -3.01 -3.60
CA ILE A 430 3.01 -2.43 -2.68
C ILE A 430 3.08 -0.91 -2.74
N SER A 431 4.28 -0.34 -2.85
CA SER A 431 4.47 1.11 -2.89
C SER A 431 4.17 1.72 -4.26
N ALA A 432 3.75 2.99 -4.26
CA ALA A 432 3.67 3.79 -5.47
C ALA A 432 4.09 5.23 -5.19
N ARG A 433 4.38 5.98 -6.27
CA ARG A 433 4.35 7.44 -6.21
C ARG A 433 2.97 7.89 -5.74
N ILE A 434 2.90 8.98 -4.98
CA ILE A 434 1.63 9.57 -4.54
C ILE A 434 1.31 10.78 -5.40
N PHE A 435 0.12 10.73 -5.98
CA PHE A 435 -0.51 11.75 -6.81
C PHE A 435 -1.97 11.96 -6.45
N SER A 436 -2.59 10.99 -5.76
CA SER A 436 -3.96 11.14 -5.24
C SER A 436 -4.15 12.38 -4.37
N LEU A 437 -3.09 12.78 -3.66
CA LEU A 437 -3.08 13.95 -2.81
C LEU A 437 -2.91 15.20 -3.68
N ARG A 438 -4.03 15.86 -3.98
CA ARG A 438 -4.06 17.11 -4.77
C ARG A 438 -3.11 18.13 -4.15
N THR A 439 -2.26 18.73 -4.98
CA THR A 439 -1.48 19.94 -4.65
C THR A 439 -2.14 21.10 -5.40
N PRO A 440 -2.28 22.31 -4.80
CA PRO A 440 -3.04 23.36 -5.46
C PRO A 440 -2.35 23.74 -6.76
N ALA A 441 -3.12 23.85 -7.84
CA ALA A 441 -2.62 24.31 -9.15
C ALA A 441 -1.95 25.70 -9.07
N ASN A 442 -2.29 26.49 -8.04
CA ASN A 442 -1.74 27.82 -7.78
C ASN A 442 -0.78 27.85 -6.57
N SER A 443 -0.41 26.70 -5.99
CA SER A 443 0.56 26.68 -4.88
C SER A 443 1.95 26.98 -5.42
N THR A 444 2.54 28.07 -4.95
CA THR A 444 3.95 28.39 -5.19
C THR A 444 4.89 27.40 -4.51
N GLU A 445 4.39 26.64 -3.52
CA GLU A 445 5.18 25.81 -2.64
C GLU A 445 4.77 24.35 -2.75
N LYS A 446 5.74 23.50 -3.11
CA LYS A 446 5.57 22.06 -3.19
C LYS A 446 5.59 21.49 -1.78
N ILE A 447 4.50 20.86 -1.36
CA ILE A 447 4.40 20.22 -0.03
C ILE A 447 4.66 18.71 -0.13
N LEU A 448 4.23 18.07 -1.22
CA LEU A 448 4.44 16.64 -1.47
C LEU A 448 5.67 16.40 -2.32
N TYR A 449 6.58 15.57 -1.80
CA TYR A 449 7.80 15.16 -2.48
C TYR A 449 7.81 13.65 -2.64
N ASN A 450 7.88 13.18 -3.89
CA ASN A 450 8.10 11.78 -4.21
C ASN A 450 9.62 11.53 -4.34
N SER A 451 10.16 10.60 -3.56
CA SER A 451 11.57 10.19 -3.55
C SER A 451 11.65 8.69 -3.82
N GLU A 452 12.47 8.27 -4.77
CA GLU A 452 12.69 6.83 -5.04
C GLU A 452 13.76 6.28 -4.09
N GLY A 453 13.38 5.30 -3.28
CA GLY A 453 14.30 4.50 -2.46
C GLY A 453 14.73 3.23 -3.19
N ILE A 454 15.93 2.75 -2.85
CA ILE A 454 16.45 1.44 -3.28
C ILE A 454 16.51 0.58 -2.02
N PRO A 455 15.37 0.01 -1.59
CA PRO A 455 15.34 -0.78 -0.38
C PRO A 455 16.28 -1.97 -0.49
N SER A 456 16.82 -2.37 0.66
CA SER A 456 17.50 -3.65 0.78
C SER A 456 16.55 -4.80 0.43
N GLY A 457 17.10 -5.93 -0.02
CA GLY A 457 16.29 -7.11 -0.32
C GLY A 457 15.71 -7.17 -1.74
N ILE A 458 15.97 -6.17 -2.60
CA ILE A 458 15.78 -6.32 -4.05
C ILE A 458 16.56 -7.56 -4.51
N PRO A 459 15.91 -8.50 -5.21
CA PRO A 459 14.63 -8.34 -5.91
C PRO A 459 13.42 -9.00 -5.24
N ASN A 460 13.56 -9.55 -4.03
CA ASN A 460 12.43 -10.17 -3.35
C ASN A 460 11.42 -9.06 -2.97
N PRO A 461 10.19 -9.08 -3.50
CA PRO A 461 9.23 -8.00 -3.30
C PRO A 461 8.91 -7.72 -1.83
N LEU A 462 8.80 -8.76 -1.00
CA LEU A 462 8.49 -8.62 0.42
C LEU A 462 9.67 -8.07 1.20
N SER A 463 10.89 -8.52 0.88
CA SER A 463 12.11 -7.99 1.48
C SER A 463 12.35 -6.55 1.07
N ALA A 464 12.14 -6.21 -0.20
CA ALA A 464 12.19 -4.84 -0.72
C ALA A 464 11.19 -3.93 0.01
N HIS A 465 9.96 -4.40 0.24
CA HIS A 465 8.96 -3.61 0.96
C HIS A 465 9.33 -3.35 2.44
N ALA A 466 9.94 -4.32 3.11
CA ALA A 466 10.38 -4.18 4.50
C ALA A 466 11.71 -3.39 4.62
N GLY A 467 12.52 -3.38 3.56
CA GLY A 467 13.92 -3.01 3.58
C GLY A 467 14.25 -1.52 3.40
N TYR A 468 13.26 -0.62 3.37
CA TYR A 468 13.48 0.81 3.13
C TYR A 468 14.39 1.48 4.16
N PHE A 469 14.25 1.12 5.43
CA PHE A 469 15.03 1.75 6.51
C PHE A 469 16.52 1.34 6.49
N GLN A 470 16.87 0.30 5.74
CA GLN A 470 18.26 -0.11 5.52
C GLN A 470 18.92 0.66 4.35
N ASP A 471 18.14 1.38 3.53
CA ASP A 471 18.69 2.29 2.54
C ASP A 471 19.25 3.53 3.27
N GLU A 472 20.57 3.71 3.21
CA GLU A 472 21.28 4.84 3.82
C GLU A 472 20.74 6.21 3.38
N ARG A 473 20.17 6.31 2.18
CA ARG A 473 19.62 7.56 1.65
C ARG A 473 18.30 7.88 2.34
N VAL A 474 17.39 6.91 2.35
CA VAL A 474 16.10 6.98 3.03
C VAL A 474 16.30 7.29 4.51
N MET A 475 17.14 6.48 5.18
CA MET A 475 17.42 6.69 6.60
C MET A 475 18.12 8.03 6.84
N GLY A 476 19.01 8.46 5.94
CA GLY A 476 19.69 9.76 6.06
C GLY A 476 18.77 10.97 5.99
N GLU A 477 17.73 10.93 5.16
CA GLU A 477 16.69 11.97 5.07
C GLU A 477 15.85 12.03 6.33
N ILE A 478 15.37 10.88 6.80
CA ILE A 478 14.62 10.75 8.05
C ILE A 478 15.46 11.21 9.24
N TYR A 479 16.68 10.67 9.36
CA TYR A 479 17.62 10.97 10.43
C TYR A 479 17.91 12.45 10.55
N ARG A 480 18.23 13.11 9.44
CA ARG A 480 18.47 14.56 9.42
C ARG A 480 17.25 15.30 9.95
N THR A 481 16.06 14.99 9.43
CA THR A 481 14.82 15.69 9.76
C THR A 481 14.45 15.51 11.24
N VAL A 482 14.56 14.28 11.77
CA VAL A 482 14.33 13.98 13.20
C VAL A 482 15.32 14.72 14.10
N MET A 483 16.59 14.73 13.72
CA MET A 483 17.63 15.36 14.52
C MET A 483 17.52 16.89 14.52
N THR A 484 17.21 17.52 13.38
CA THR A 484 17.19 18.98 13.23
C THR A 484 15.82 19.62 13.40
N SER A 485 14.73 18.85 13.40
CA SER A 485 13.34 19.35 13.22
C SER A 485 13.13 20.15 11.93
N ARG A 486 14.00 19.97 10.92
CA ARG A 486 13.94 20.74 9.67
C ARG A 486 14.08 19.81 8.49
N PHE A 487 13.08 19.87 7.61
CA PHE A 487 13.11 19.21 6.31
C PHE A 487 13.84 20.11 5.29
N ASP A 488 14.62 19.51 4.41
CA ASP A 488 15.42 20.22 3.41
C ASP A 488 15.08 19.69 2.01
N PRO A 489 14.20 20.40 1.26
CA PRO A 489 13.75 19.97 -0.06
C PRO A 489 14.88 19.76 -1.07
N SER A 490 15.97 20.53 -0.95
CA SER A 490 17.10 20.49 -1.89
C SER A 490 17.86 19.16 -1.88
N LYS A 491 17.66 18.36 -0.81
CA LYS A 491 18.33 17.09 -0.61
C LYS A 491 17.52 15.89 -1.09
N ILE A 492 16.26 16.08 -1.48
CA ILE A 492 15.49 15.03 -2.16
C ILE A 492 16.06 14.88 -3.57
N ARG A 493 16.64 13.71 -3.86
CA ARG A 493 17.20 13.40 -5.18
C ARG A 493 16.13 12.98 -6.18
N ALA A 494 16.51 13.04 -7.46
CA ALA A 494 15.68 12.80 -8.64
C ALA A 494 14.78 11.56 -8.56
N GLU A 495 13.60 11.65 -9.20
CA GLU A 495 12.51 10.68 -9.12
C GLU A 495 12.78 9.30 -9.74
N ILE A 496 13.88 9.12 -10.46
CA ILE A 496 14.25 7.85 -11.11
C ILE A 496 15.75 7.64 -10.97
N ILE A 497 16.14 6.62 -10.22
CA ILE A 497 17.54 6.15 -10.14
C ILE A 497 17.68 4.98 -11.10
N GLU A 498 18.56 5.08 -12.10
CA GLU A 498 18.90 3.91 -12.92
C GLU A 498 19.53 2.80 -12.08
N VAL A 499 18.84 1.67 -11.98
CA VAL A 499 19.33 0.47 -11.32
C VAL A 499 19.55 -0.57 -12.40
N LYS A 500 20.80 -0.98 -12.60
CA LYS A 500 21.15 -2.13 -13.42
C LYS A 500 20.71 -3.39 -12.68
N VAL A 501 19.46 -3.82 -12.89
CA VAL A 501 18.97 -5.10 -12.37
C VAL A 501 19.83 -6.21 -12.98
N LYS A 502 20.49 -7.01 -12.14
CA LYS A 502 21.39 -8.06 -12.61
C LYS A 502 20.61 -9.09 -13.43
N ARG A 503 20.94 -9.21 -14.73
CA ARG A 503 20.42 -10.20 -15.71
C ARG A 503 20.24 -11.62 -15.15
N ARG A 504 21.07 -12.03 -14.18
CA ARG A 504 21.00 -13.34 -13.49
C ARG A 504 19.63 -13.63 -12.86
N MET A 505 18.93 -12.62 -12.37
CA MET A 505 17.64 -12.79 -11.68
C MET A 505 16.47 -13.09 -12.63
N TYR A 506 16.40 -12.41 -13.78
CA TYR A 506 15.43 -12.75 -14.82
C TYR A 506 15.61 -14.20 -15.27
N ILE A 507 16.86 -14.65 -15.39
CA ILE A 507 17.20 -16.04 -15.72
C ILE A 507 16.69 -16.99 -14.62
N THR A 508 16.87 -16.67 -13.33
CA THR A 508 16.37 -17.51 -12.22
C THR A 508 14.84 -17.62 -12.20
N LEU A 509 14.10 -16.52 -12.40
CA LEU A 509 12.63 -16.53 -12.45
C LEU A 509 12.10 -17.34 -13.64
N ILE A 510 12.73 -17.20 -14.82
CA ILE A 510 12.41 -18.00 -16.00
C ILE A 510 12.67 -19.48 -15.72
N ALA A 511 13.82 -19.82 -15.12
CA ALA A 511 14.17 -21.20 -14.79
C ALA A 511 13.15 -21.86 -13.83
N ILE A 512 12.77 -21.17 -12.74
CA ILE A 512 11.76 -21.67 -11.80
C ILE A 512 10.41 -21.89 -12.49
N SER A 513 10.00 -20.94 -13.34
CA SER A 513 8.73 -21.04 -14.09
C SER A 513 8.74 -22.22 -15.06
N LEU A 514 9.85 -22.44 -15.77
CA LEU A 514 10.01 -23.57 -16.68
C LEU A 514 10.04 -24.90 -15.93
N SER A 515 10.68 -24.99 -14.76
CA SER A 515 10.65 -26.20 -13.93
C SER A 515 9.24 -26.54 -13.44
N LEU A 516 8.47 -25.54 -13.00
CA LEU A 516 7.07 -25.73 -12.60
C LEU A 516 6.20 -26.21 -13.76
N ILE A 517 6.36 -25.61 -14.95
CA ILE A 517 5.66 -26.03 -16.17
C ILE A 517 6.04 -27.48 -16.51
N ALA A 518 7.32 -27.84 -16.44
CA ALA A 518 7.77 -29.20 -16.73
C ALA A 518 7.16 -30.23 -15.76
N ILE A 519 7.08 -29.91 -14.46
CA ILE A 519 6.41 -30.75 -13.46
C ILE A 519 4.92 -30.93 -13.79
N ILE A 520 4.22 -29.84 -14.14
CA ILE A 520 2.80 -29.90 -14.52
C ILE A 520 2.61 -30.76 -15.78
N VAL A 521 3.45 -30.57 -16.81
CA VAL A 521 3.39 -31.33 -18.06
C VAL A 521 3.71 -32.80 -17.82
N ALA A 522 4.70 -33.14 -16.99
CA ALA A 522 5.02 -34.53 -16.64
C ALA A 522 3.82 -35.24 -15.98
N ASN A 523 3.20 -34.59 -14.99
CA ASN A 523 2.01 -35.11 -14.32
C ASN A 523 0.81 -35.25 -15.28
N PHE A 524 0.68 -34.35 -16.26
CA PHE A 524 -0.37 -34.39 -17.28
C PHE A 524 -0.12 -35.49 -18.32
N MET A 525 1.11 -35.66 -18.77
CA MET A 525 1.51 -36.75 -19.68
C MET A 525 1.24 -38.11 -19.03
N GLU A 526 1.66 -38.31 -17.78
CA GLU A 526 1.34 -39.54 -17.03
C GLU A 526 -0.18 -39.77 -16.92
N PHE A 527 -0.97 -38.71 -16.73
CA PHE A 527 -2.43 -38.83 -16.73
C PHE A 527 -3.00 -39.25 -18.08
N GLN A 528 -2.50 -38.70 -19.19
CA GLN A 528 -2.93 -39.10 -20.53
C GLN A 528 -2.57 -40.57 -20.82
N PHE A 529 -1.39 -41.03 -20.40
CA PHE A 529 -0.99 -42.43 -20.53
C PHE A 529 -1.89 -43.37 -19.70
N LEU A 530 -2.23 -43.00 -18.46
CA LEU A 530 -3.17 -43.76 -17.62
C LEU A 530 -4.59 -43.79 -18.22
N ALA A 531 -5.08 -42.65 -18.73
CA ALA A 531 -6.40 -42.57 -19.35
C ALA A 531 -6.51 -43.41 -20.64
N LEU A 532 -5.49 -43.36 -21.50
CA LEU A 532 -5.41 -44.18 -22.71
C LEU A 532 -5.29 -45.68 -22.38
N GLY A 533 -4.49 -46.04 -21.37
CA GLY A 533 -4.39 -47.41 -20.88
C GLY A 533 -5.72 -47.94 -20.32
N GLY A 534 -6.44 -47.12 -19.55
CA GLY A 534 -7.77 -47.45 -19.04
C GLY A 534 -8.80 -47.68 -20.15
N LEU A 535 -8.83 -46.83 -21.18
CA LEU A 535 -9.71 -47.01 -22.34
C LEU A 535 -9.37 -48.28 -23.13
N ALA A 536 -8.09 -48.60 -23.30
CA ALA A 536 -7.65 -49.83 -23.97
C ALA A 536 -8.05 -51.09 -23.17
N ALA A 537 -7.89 -51.07 -21.84
CA ALA A 537 -8.33 -52.15 -20.96
C ALA A 537 -9.85 -52.34 -20.99
N LEU A 538 -10.62 -51.24 -20.97
CA LEU A 538 -12.08 -51.27 -21.07
C LEU A 538 -12.55 -51.86 -22.41
N GLY A 539 -11.89 -51.49 -23.51
CA GLY A 539 -12.11 -52.08 -24.83
C GLY A 539 -11.80 -53.58 -24.87
N LEU A 540 -10.75 -54.02 -24.17
CA LEU A 540 -10.40 -55.44 -24.05
C LEU A 540 -11.46 -56.22 -23.26
N ILE A 541 -11.93 -55.66 -22.15
CA ILE A 541 -12.98 -56.22 -21.29
C ILE A 541 -14.31 -56.32 -22.05
N MET A 542 -14.71 -55.28 -22.79
CA MET A 542 -15.91 -55.34 -23.62
C MET A 542 -15.79 -56.42 -24.70
N ARG A 543 -14.62 -56.56 -25.32
CA ARG A 543 -14.37 -57.57 -26.34
C ARG A 543 -14.41 -59.00 -25.77
N THR A 544 -13.90 -59.23 -24.57
CA THR A 544 -13.97 -60.54 -23.91
C THR A 544 -15.38 -60.84 -23.43
N ALA A 545 -16.11 -59.86 -22.88
CA ALA A 545 -17.52 -59.99 -22.51
C ALA A 545 -18.40 -60.33 -23.72
N LEU A 546 -18.19 -59.66 -24.86
CA LEU A 546 -18.89 -59.96 -26.12
C LEU A 546 -18.57 -61.37 -26.64
N LYS A 547 -17.33 -61.84 -26.52
CA LYS A 547 -16.95 -63.21 -26.91
C LYS A 547 -17.56 -64.27 -25.98
N TRP A 548 -17.67 -63.97 -24.69
CA TRP A 548 -18.29 -64.86 -23.71
C TRP A 548 -19.80 -64.96 -23.95
N TYR A 549 -20.48 -63.80 -24.11
CA TYR A 549 -21.91 -63.75 -24.46
C TYR A 549 -22.23 -64.47 -25.78
N ALA A 550 -21.35 -64.35 -26.79
CA ALA A 550 -21.49 -65.06 -28.05
C ALA A 550 -21.23 -66.58 -27.96
N ARG A 551 -20.56 -67.07 -26.90
CA ARG A 551 -20.44 -68.51 -26.62
C ARG A 551 -21.69 -69.04 -25.93
N ASP A 552 -22.19 -68.35 -24.92
CA ASP A 552 -23.43 -68.73 -24.22
C ASP A 552 -24.61 -68.84 -25.20
N LEU A 553 -24.74 -67.88 -26.13
CA LEU A 553 -25.78 -67.95 -27.17
C LEU A 553 -25.65 -69.17 -28.10
N LYS A 554 -24.44 -69.70 -28.31
CA LYS A 554 -24.23 -70.90 -29.11
C LYS A 554 -24.50 -72.20 -28.34
N GLU A 555 -24.44 -72.16 -27.02
CA GLU A 555 -24.75 -73.32 -26.16
C GLU A 555 -26.25 -73.43 -25.86
N CYS A 556 -27.04 -72.37 -26.03
CA CYS A 556 -28.50 -72.41 -25.89
C CYS A 556 -29.27 -72.84 -27.15
N ASP A 557 -28.62 -72.85 -28.33
CA ASP A 557 -29.23 -73.20 -29.63
C ASP A 557 -28.93 -74.66 -30.08
N GLY A 558 -28.33 -75.47 -29.20
CA GLY A 558 -28.14 -76.92 -29.40
C GLY A 558 -28.85 -77.71 -28.33
#